data_AF-A0A5N7C689-F1
#
_entry.id   AF-A0A5N7C689-F1
#
_cell.length_a   1.000
_cell.length_b   1.000
_cell.length_c   1.000
_cell.angle_alpha   90.00
_cell.angle_beta   90.00
_cell.angle_gamma   90.00
#
_symmetry.space_group_name_H-M   'P 1'
#
loop_
_entity.id
_entity.type
_entity.pdbx_description
1 polymer ?
#
loop_
_entity_poly.entity_id
_entity_poly.type
_entity_poly.pdbx_seq_one_letter_code
_entity_poly.pdbx_strand_id
1 'polypeptide(L)'
;MGTTSTLTPRGQLSASEISSSPSNWVTGSYTGNSDGLRITITTFVVVAWYNAIELIILIFSTFKKYRGVYFSSMLISAIGILPYSVGFFMKFFDLTSAVWLSLTLVTVGWWTMVTGQSFVLYSRLHLVVQNPTALKFVCYMIIANVFLLHIPTTVLTYAANYEQSQEYLTAYNVMERVQVAGFCAQELIISGIYMWETNRLLKLNPNRDNRNIIFQLFIMNLVCILMDIVLIAVECANLYIYQTTLKATVYSVKLKVEFGVLGKLIYIANQSAGRQPEEAYLELSRLPNLNTPNATRTTTQSKPRRASIEDISFRLRSIVTSPHCR
;
A
#
# COMPACT_ATOMS: atom_id res chain seq x y z
N MET A 1 44.04 -42.18 48.71
CA MET A 1 43.48 -42.43 47.37
C MET A 1 42.47 -41.32 47.09
N GLY A 2 42.94 -40.23 46.47
CA GLY A 2 42.11 -39.07 46.13
C GLY A 2 41.58 -39.20 44.70
N THR A 3 40.28 -39.05 44.53
CA THR A 3 39.59 -38.99 43.25
C THR A 3 39.72 -37.58 42.67
N THR A 4 40.47 -37.45 41.58
CA THR A 4 40.66 -36.20 40.84
C THR A 4 39.48 -36.00 39.88
N SER A 5 38.59 -35.06 40.20
CA SER A 5 37.55 -34.58 39.28
C SER A 5 38.18 -33.59 38.29
N THR A 6 38.27 -33.97 37.03
CA THR A 6 38.69 -33.11 35.93
C THR A 6 37.58 -32.12 35.56
N LEU A 7 37.79 -30.84 35.86
CA LEU A 7 37.04 -29.72 35.30
C LEU A 7 37.34 -29.63 33.78
N THR A 8 36.34 -29.85 32.94
CA THR A 8 36.34 -29.42 31.54
C THR A 8 36.01 -27.92 31.46
N PRO A 9 36.78 -27.09 30.74
CA PRO A 9 36.47 -25.68 30.58
C PRO A 9 35.29 -25.50 29.61
N ARG A 10 34.24 -24.83 30.10
CA ARG A 10 33.17 -24.23 29.30
C ARG A 10 33.77 -23.05 28.55
N GLY A 11 33.83 -23.11 27.22
CA GLY A 11 34.09 -21.94 26.39
C GLY A 11 34.90 -22.23 25.14
N GLN A 12 34.20 -22.49 24.03
CA GLN A 12 34.50 -21.94 22.71
C GLN A 12 33.38 -22.42 21.77
N LEU A 13 32.29 -21.65 21.68
CA LEU A 13 31.40 -21.75 20.52
C LEU A 13 32.21 -21.26 19.32
N SER A 14 32.40 -22.14 18.34
CA SER A 14 33.11 -21.84 17.11
C SER A 14 32.41 -20.70 16.35
N ALA A 15 33.18 -19.71 15.89
CA ALA A 15 32.72 -18.60 15.05
C ALA A 15 32.08 -19.05 13.72
N SER A 16 32.14 -20.35 13.38
CA SER A 16 31.53 -20.94 12.20
C SER A 16 30.04 -21.28 12.35
N GLU A 17 29.49 -21.34 13.57
CA GLU A 17 28.05 -21.64 13.78
C GLU A 17 27.17 -20.39 13.90
N ILE A 18 27.77 -19.20 14.00
CA ILE A 18 27.06 -17.92 14.15
C ILE A 18 26.59 -17.36 12.79
N SER A 19 27.03 -17.93 11.65
CA SER A 19 26.79 -17.38 10.31
C SER A 19 25.46 -17.79 9.66
N SER A 20 24.66 -18.66 10.27
CA SER A 20 23.50 -19.27 9.60
C SER A 20 22.19 -19.27 10.40
N SER A 21 22.12 -18.56 11.52
CA SER A 21 20.85 -18.43 12.25
C SER A 21 19.96 -17.36 11.60
N PRO A 22 18.73 -17.68 11.14
CA PRO A 22 17.81 -16.73 10.53
C PRO A 22 17.52 -15.48 11.39
N SER A 23 17.72 -15.59 12.71
CA SER A 23 17.56 -14.52 13.70
C SER A 23 18.63 -13.42 13.65
N ASN A 24 19.81 -13.66 13.07
CA ASN A 24 20.88 -12.66 13.01
C ASN A 24 20.58 -11.50 12.03
N TRP A 25 19.68 -11.69 11.06
CA TRP A 25 19.30 -10.66 10.09
C TRP A 25 18.37 -9.59 10.66
N VAL A 26 17.78 -9.86 11.81
CA VAL A 26 16.90 -8.92 12.52
C VAL A 26 17.71 -7.83 13.22
N THR A 27 18.93 -8.14 13.67
CA THR A 27 19.74 -7.26 14.53
C THR A 27 21.09 -6.85 13.93
N GLY A 28 21.57 -7.52 12.89
CA GLY A 28 22.90 -7.29 12.31
C GLY A 28 22.92 -6.94 10.82
N SER A 29 24.01 -6.29 10.41
CA SER A 29 24.37 -6.01 9.02
C SER A 29 24.86 -7.28 8.30
N TYR A 30 24.90 -7.28 6.97
CA TYR A 30 25.29 -8.47 6.22
C TYR A 30 26.79 -8.78 6.29
N THR A 31 27.16 -9.86 6.97
CA THR A 31 28.54 -10.32 7.17
C THR A 31 28.96 -11.48 6.24
N GLY A 32 28.06 -11.96 5.38
CA GLY A 32 28.35 -13.03 4.42
C GLY A 32 29.11 -12.56 3.18
N ASN A 33 29.78 -13.47 2.48
CA ASN A 33 30.52 -13.17 1.25
C ASN A 33 29.77 -13.61 -0.04
N SER A 34 28.46 -13.85 0.03
CA SER A 34 27.65 -14.16 -1.15
C SER A 34 27.31 -12.89 -1.92
N ASP A 35 27.97 -12.70 -3.07
CA ASP A 35 27.67 -11.63 -4.02
C ASP A 35 26.25 -11.72 -4.58
N GLY A 36 25.74 -12.94 -4.78
CA GLY A 36 24.39 -13.17 -5.28
C GLY A 36 23.31 -12.57 -4.39
N LEU A 37 23.45 -12.67 -3.07
CA LEU A 37 22.50 -12.06 -2.14
C LEU A 37 22.55 -10.53 -2.20
N ARG A 38 23.76 -9.94 -2.22
CA ARG A 38 23.94 -8.48 -2.29
C ARG A 38 23.36 -7.90 -3.57
N ILE A 39 23.61 -8.57 -4.71
CA ILE A 39 23.05 -8.20 -6.01
C ILE A 39 21.52 -8.27 -5.95
N THR A 40 20.95 -9.38 -5.48
CA THR A 40 19.50 -9.58 -5.42
C THR A 40 18.80 -8.49 -4.60
N ILE A 41 19.32 -8.18 -3.40
CA ILE A 41 18.77 -7.15 -2.51
C ILE A 41 18.86 -5.77 -3.15
N THR A 42 20.02 -5.46 -3.72
CA THR A 42 20.24 -4.18 -4.41
C THR A 42 19.27 -4.05 -5.57
N THR A 43 19.05 -5.10 -6.36
CA THR A 43 18.07 -5.11 -7.44
C THR A 43 16.66 -4.84 -6.94
N PHE A 44 16.20 -5.52 -5.87
CA PHE A 44 14.86 -5.28 -5.33
C PHE A 44 14.66 -3.84 -4.82
N VAL A 45 15.66 -3.29 -4.14
CA VAL A 45 15.64 -1.89 -3.66
C VAL A 45 15.58 -0.91 -4.82
N VAL A 46 16.44 -1.10 -5.83
CA VAL A 46 16.47 -0.24 -7.03
C VAL A 46 15.14 -0.31 -7.80
N VAL A 47 14.57 -1.50 -7.98
CA VAL A 47 13.27 -1.67 -8.63
C VAL A 47 12.16 -1.00 -7.81
N ALA A 48 12.15 -1.16 -6.48
CA ALA A 48 11.15 -0.52 -5.62
C ALA A 48 11.23 1.01 -5.71
N TRP A 49 12.44 1.58 -5.74
CA TRP A 49 12.64 3.01 -5.93
C TRP A 49 12.19 3.50 -7.29
N TYR A 50 12.60 2.81 -8.36
CA TYR A 50 12.18 3.16 -9.71
C TYR A 50 10.65 3.22 -9.80
N ASN A 51 9.97 2.16 -9.33
CA ASN A 51 8.51 2.10 -9.32
C ASN A 51 7.88 3.21 -8.46
N ALA A 52 8.43 3.50 -7.29
CA ALA A 52 7.90 4.54 -6.40
C ALA A 52 8.07 5.94 -7.00
N ILE A 53 9.24 6.27 -7.56
CA ILE A 53 9.51 7.57 -8.18
C ILE A 53 8.63 7.76 -9.42
N GLU A 54 8.58 6.76 -10.30
CA GLU A 54 7.72 6.78 -11.48
C GLU A 54 6.26 7.00 -11.07
N LEU A 55 5.79 6.27 -10.06
CA LEU A 55 4.44 6.42 -9.54
C LEU A 55 4.18 7.82 -8.96
N ILE A 56 5.12 8.39 -8.21
CA ILE A 56 4.98 9.76 -7.68
C ILE A 56 4.84 10.76 -8.84
N ILE A 57 5.66 10.63 -9.89
CA ILE A 57 5.55 11.48 -11.09
C ILE A 57 4.19 11.31 -11.76
N LEU A 58 3.73 10.06 -11.93
CA LEU A 58 2.42 9.76 -12.53
C LEU A 58 1.26 10.32 -11.71
N ILE A 59 1.34 10.25 -10.38
CA ILE A 59 0.36 10.83 -9.45
C ILE A 59 0.25 12.34 -9.68
N PHE A 60 1.37 13.07 -9.66
CA PHE A 60 1.35 14.52 -9.89
C PHE A 60 0.93 14.90 -11.32
N SER A 61 1.28 14.09 -12.31
CA SER A 61 0.89 14.31 -13.70
C SER A 61 -0.62 14.10 -13.94
N THR A 62 -1.23 13.15 -13.23
CA THR A 62 -2.62 12.73 -13.48
C THR A 62 -3.64 13.48 -12.64
N PHE A 63 -3.32 13.80 -11.38
CA PHE A 63 -4.25 14.47 -10.48
C PHE A 63 -4.19 15.99 -10.63
N LYS A 64 -5.24 16.59 -11.20
CA LYS A 64 -5.37 18.06 -11.26
C LYS A 64 -5.82 18.71 -9.95
N LYS A 65 -6.32 17.93 -8.98
CA LYS A 65 -6.78 18.41 -7.66
C LYS A 65 -6.22 17.52 -6.54
N TYR A 66 -5.41 18.10 -5.67
CA TYR A 66 -4.62 17.41 -4.63
C TYR A 66 -5.32 17.26 -3.27
N ARG A 67 -6.66 17.28 -3.21
CA ARG A 67 -7.42 17.33 -1.93
C ARG A 67 -8.21 16.06 -1.60
N GLY A 68 -8.08 14.99 -2.41
CA GLY A 68 -8.81 13.74 -2.19
C GLY A 68 -8.07 12.79 -1.25
N VAL A 69 -8.81 12.06 -0.40
CA VAL A 69 -8.25 11.01 0.48
C VAL A 69 -7.51 9.94 -0.33
N TYR A 70 -8.01 9.59 -1.51
CA TYR A 70 -7.32 8.71 -2.46
C TYR A 70 -5.95 9.24 -2.86
N PHE A 71 -5.87 10.52 -3.26
CA PHE A 71 -4.62 11.15 -3.67
C PHE A 71 -3.62 11.16 -2.51
N SER A 72 -4.05 11.63 -1.33
CA SER A 72 -3.18 11.72 -0.17
C SER A 72 -2.69 10.33 0.29
N SER A 73 -3.57 9.33 0.36
CA SER A 73 -3.18 7.96 0.77
C SER A 73 -2.23 7.30 -0.24
N MET A 74 -2.49 7.47 -1.54
CA MET A 74 -1.63 6.93 -2.59
C MET A 74 -0.25 7.60 -2.60
N LEU A 75 -0.20 8.93 -2.46
CA LEU A 75 1.06 9.67 -2.39
C LEU A 75 1.85 9.32 -1.13
N ILE A 76 1.20 9.29 0.04
CA ILE A 76 1.85 8.93 1.31
C ILE A 76 2.41 7.51 1.24
N SER A 77 1.66 6.57 0.68
CA SER A 77 2.13 5.18 0.53
C SER A 77 3.32 5.10 -0.43
N ALA A 78 3.26 5.79 -1.57
CA ALA A 78 4.36 5.83 -2.55
C ALA A 78 5.63 6.46 -1.98
N ILE A 79 5.50 7.58 -1.25
CA ILE A 79 6.62 8.21 -0.56
C ILE A 79 7.18 7.28 0.51
N GLY A 80 6.34 6.56 1.26
CA GLY A 80 6.75 5.64 2.33
C GLY A 80 7.67 4.49 1.87
N ILE A 81 7.55 4.05 0.61
CA ILE A 81 8.44 3.03 0.02
C ILE A 81 9.90 3.50 0.00
N LEU A 82 10.15 4.80 -0.20
CA LEU A 82 11.50 5.35 -0.30
C LEU A 82 12.27 5.24 1.02
N PRO A 83 11.86 5.85 2.16
CA PRO A 83 12.56 5.73 3.42
C PRO A 83 12.58 4.29 3.94
N TYR A 84 11.54 3.48 3.67
CA TYR A 84 11.56 2.05 3.99
C TYR A 84 12.75 1.36 3.32
N SER A 85 12.88 1.54 2.00
CA SER A 85 13.94 0.91 1.22
C SER A 85 15.32 1.50 1.53
N VAL A 86 15.43 2.82 1.75
CA VAL A 86 16.68 3.49 2.19
C VAL A 86 17.14 2.91 3.53
N GLY A 87 16.24 2.83 4.51
CA GLY A 87 16.55 2.36 5.85
C GLY A 87 17.03 0.91 5.85
N PHE A 88 16.38 0.04 5.07
CA PHE A 88 16.83 -1.35 4.89
C PHE A 88 18.17 -1.44 4.17
N PHE A 89 18.40 -0.61 3.13
CA PHE A 89 19.67 -0.56 2.43
C PHE A 89 20.81 -0.11 3.36
N MET A 90 20.58 0.94 4.16
CA MET A 90 21.54 1.41 5.17
C MET A 90 21.86 0.35 6.21
N LYS A 91 20.83 -0.33 6.74
CA LYS A 91 20.99 -1.42 7.72
C LYS A 91 21.73 -2.61 7.12
N PHE A 92 21.45 -2.97 5.87
CA PHE A 92 22.06 -4.14 5.23
C PHE A 92 23.56 -3.94 4.95
N PHE A 93 23.95 -2.76 4.47
CA PHE A 93 25.34 -2.43 4.09
C PHE A 93 26.18 -1.78 5.19
N ASP A 94 25.65 -1.67 6.42
CA ASP A 94 26.33 -1.03 7.55
C ASP A 94 26.80 0.41 7.25
N LEU A 95 26.00 1.16 6.49
CA LEU A 95 26.38 2.48 5.96
C LEU A 95 26.47 3.57 7.05
N THR A 96 25.95 3.32 8.25
CA THR A 96 25.99 4.26 9.36
C THR A 96 26.17 3.54 10.69
N SER A 97 27.01 4.11 11.57
CA SER A 97 27.12 3.66 12.97
C SER A 97 25.88 4.02 13.80
N ALA A 98 25.03 4.93 13.30
CA ALA A 98 23.80 5.35 13.94
C ALA A 98 22.64 4.41 13.58
N VAL A 99 22.59 3.22 14.20
CA VAL A 99 21.55 2.19 13.98
C VAL A 99 20.13 2.76 14.10
N TRP A 100 19.94 3.73 15.01
CA TRP A 100 18.66 4.42 15.21
C TRP A 100 18.11 5.08 13.95
N LEU A 101 18.98 5.63 13.09
CA LEU A 101 18.59 6.34 11.88
C LEU A 101 17.98 5.37 10.87
N SER A 102 18.66 4.24 10.61
CA SER A 102 18.17 3.21 9.70
C SER A 102 16.87 2.58 10.20
N LEU A 103 16.78 2.28 11.51
CA LEU A 103 15.55 1.76 12.12
C LEU A 103 14.38 2.75 12.01
N THR A 104 14.62 4.03 12.22
CA THR A 104 13.57 5.06 12.15
C THR A 104 13.07 5.22 10.71
N LEU A 105 13.98 5.24 9.72
CA LEU A 105 13.61 5.28 8.30
C LEU A 105 12.78 4.05 7.89
N VAL A 106 13.20 2.85 8.29
CA VAL A 106 12.42 1.62 8.07
C VAL A 106 11.04 1.73 8.70
N THR A 107 10.96 2.15 9.95
CA THR A 107 9.71 2.21 10.71
C THR A 107 8.73 3.22 10.11
N VAL A 108 9.17 4.46 9.89
CA VAL A 108 8.33 5.51 9.32
C VAL A 108 7.88 5.16 7.90
N GLY A 109 8.80 4.64 7.09
CA GLY A 109 8.49 4.18 5.74
C GLY A 109 7.49 3.03 5.74
N TRP A 110 7.68 2.04 6.62
CA TRP A 110 6.78 0.91 6.75
C TRP A 110 5.36 1.33 7.17
N TRP A 111 5.24 2.20 8.18
CA TRP A 111 3.94 2.70 8.64
C TRP A 111 3.18 3.41 7.51
N THR A 112 3.84 4.37 6.87
CA THR A 112 3.24 5.17 5.79
C THR A 112 2.91 4.33 4.56
N MET A 113 3.79 3.38 4.20
CA MET A 113 3.58 2.45 3.08
C MET A 113 2.36 1.55 3.31
N VAL A 114 2.33 0.80 4.42
CA VAL A 114 1.29 -0.22 4.68
C VAL A 114 -0.06 0.41 5.02
N THR A 115 -0.08 1.40 5.93
CA THR A 115 -1.32 2.09 6.29
C THR A 115 -1.83 2.90 5.09
N GLY A 116 -0.94 3.58 4.35
CA GLY A 116 -1.32 4.32 3.15
C GLY A 116 -1.99 3.43 2.11
N GLN A 117 -1.44 2.24 1.85
CA GLN A 117 -2.03 1.28 0.91
C GLN A 117 -3.43 0.82 1.37
N SER A 118 -3.60 0.57 2.66
CA SER A 118 -4.89 0.20 3.25
C SER A 118 -5.96 1.26 2.98
N PHE A 119 -5.58 2.54 3.08
CA PHE A 119 -6.46 3.66 2.76
C PHE A 119 -6.71 3.86 1.25
N VAL A 120 -5.78 3.46 0.38
CA VAL A 120 -6.00 3.42 -1.07
C VAL A 120 -7.09 2.42 -1.41
N LEU A 121 -7.01 1.20 -0.86
CA LEU A 121 -8.03 0.16 -1.03
C LEU A 121 -9.38 0.61 -0.45
N TYR A 122 -9.38 1.21 0.75
CA TYR A 122 -10.59 1.78 1.36
C TYR A 122 -11.21 2.87 0.48
N SER A 123 -10.40 3.77 -0.06
CA SER A 123 -10.88 4.85 -0.94
C SER A 123 -11.52 4.29 -2.21
N ARG A 124 -11.00 3.20 -2.77
CA ARG A 124 -11.64 2.49 -3.88
C ARG A 124 -12.94 1.81 -3.48
N LEU A 125 -12.94 1.12 -2.34
CA LEU A 125 -14.13 0.47 -1.82
C LEU A 125 -15.26 1.49 -1.65
N HIS A 126 -14.94 2.71 -1.17
CA HIS A 126 -15.90 3.80 -1.03
C HIS A 126 -16.53 4.26 -2.36
N LEU A 127 -15.84 4.08 -3.50
CA LEU A 127 -16.40 4.42 -4.81
C LEU A 127 -17.37 3.36 -5.34
N VAL A 128 -17.25 2.10 -4.89
CA VAL A 128 -18.04 0.97 -5.39
C VAL A 128 -19.17 0.58 -4.44
N VAL A 129 -18.91 0.58 -3.14
CA VAL A 129 -19.85 0.11 -2.11
C VAL A 129 -20.72 1.25 -1.61
N GLN A 130 -22.04 1.06 -1.66
CA GLN A 130 -23.02 2.06 -1.20
C GLN A 130 -23.39 1.91 0.28
N ASN A 131 -23.02 0.81 0.93
CA ASN A 131 -23.38 0.52 2.31
C ASN A 131 -22.43 1.22 3.31
N PRO A 132 -22.87 2.28 4.02
CA PRO A 132 -22.02 3.04 4.92
C PRO A 132 -21.55 2.24 6.15
N THR A 133 -22.30 1.22 6.57
CA THR A 133 -21.94 0.36 7.70
C THR A 133 -20.72 -0.49 7.37
N ALA A 134 -20.67 -1.06 6.16
CA ALA A 134 -19.53 -1.85 5.70
C ALA A 134 -18.26 -0.98 5.61
N LEU A 135 -18.36 0.24 5.08
CA LEU A 135 -17.23 1.17 5.04
C LEU A 135 -16.73 1.53 6.45
N LYS A 136 -17.64 1.84 7.38
CA LYS A 136 -17.24 2.13 8.77
C LYS A 136 -16.51 0.95 9.42
N PHE A 137 -17.01 -0.27 9.23
CA PHE A 137 -16.36 -1.48 9.71
C PHE A 137 -14.93 -1.62 9.17
N VAL A 138 -14.75 -1.43 7.85
CA VAL A 138 -13.41 -1.47 7.23
C VAL A 138 -12.50 -0.39 7.81
N CYS A 139 -13.01 0.83 7.99
CA CYS A 139 -12.23 1.92 8.58
C CYS A 139 -11.80 1.59 10.02
N TYR A 140 -12.71 1.07 10.85
CA TYR A 140 -12.39 0.63 12.21
C TYR A 140 -11.36 -0.51 12.23
N MET A 141 -11.45 -1.46 11.30
CA MET A 141 -10.47 -2.52 11.16
C MET A 141 -9.07 -1.98 10.83
N ILE A 142 -8.96 -1.05 9.88
CA ILE A 142 -7.67 -0.41 9.54
C ILE A 142 -7.08 0.30 10.76
N ILE A 143 -7.89 1.09 11.45
CA ILE A 143 -7.44 1.82 12.65
C ILE A 143 -7.00 0.85 13.75
N ALA A 144 -7.77 -0.21 14.00
CA ALA A 144 -7.44 -1.22 15.00
C ALA A 144 -6.10 -1.90 14.69
N ASN A 145 -5.83 -2.25 13.43
CA ASN A 145 -4.57 -2.87 13.02
C ASN A 145 -3.36 -1.95 13.21
N VAL A 146 -3.52 -0.62 13.12
CA VAL A 146 -2.44 0.31 13.49
C VAL A 146 -2.05 0.11 14.96
N PHE A 147 -3.01 0.03 15.86
CA PHE A 147 -2.71 -0.14 17.28
C PHE A 147 -2.25 -1.56 17.62
N LEU A 148 -2.83 -2.58 16.99
CA LEU A 148 -2.59 -3.99 17.30
C LEU A 148 -1.34 -4.55 16.62
N LEU A 149 -0.99 -4.07 15.43
CA LEU A 149 0.11 -4.61 14.63
C LEU A 149 1.27 -3.63 14.50
N HIS A 150 1.01 -2.34 14.20
CA HIS A 150 2.13 -1.40 14.02
C HIS A 150 2.87 -1.10 15.33
N ILE A 151 2.16 -0.78 16.41
CA ILE A 151 2.79 -0.38 17.68
C ILE A 151 3.63 -1.52 18.28
N PRO A 152 3.10 -2.75 18.49
CA PRO A 152 3.89 -3.81 19.11
C PRO A 152 5.10 -4.22 18.28
N THR A 153 4.96 -4.29 16.95
CA THR A 153 6.11 -4.55 16.07
C THR A 153 7.16 -3.46 16.21
N THR A 154 6.80 -2.17 16.22
CA THR A 154 7.79 -1.10 16.38
C THR A 154 8.54 -1.24 17.71
N VAL A 155 7.82 -1.44 18.81
CA VAL A 155 8.46 -1.60 20.14
C VAL A 155 9.41 -2.79 20.14
N LEU A 156 8.98 -3.95 19.62
CA LEU A 156 9.83 -5.14 19.54
C LEU A 156 11.00 -4.97 18.58
N THR A 157 10.84 -4.22 17.49
CA THR A 157 11.94 -3.92 16.54
C THR A 157 13.06 -3.17 17.24
N TYR A 158 12.72 -2.11 17.98
CA TYR A 158 13.72 -1.34 18.72
C TYR A 158 14.31 -2.16 19.86
N ALA A 159 13.48 -2.83 20.67
CA ALA A 159 13.95 -3.67 21.78
C ALA A 159 14.92 -4.76 21.30
N ALA A 160 14.59 -5.48 20.21
CA ALA A 160 15.46 -6.52 19.66
C ALA A 160 16.81 -5.96 19.17
N ASN A 161 16.85 -4.76 18.58
CA ASN A 161 18.08 -4.18 18.04
C ASN A 161 18.98 -3.54 19.12
N TYR A 162 18.40 -2.99 20.20
CA TYR A 162 19.16 -2.33 21.27
C TYR A 162 19.54 -3.25 22.43
N GLU A 163 18.62 -4.09 22.90
CA GLU A 163 18.87 -4.97 24.04
C GLU A 163 19.50 -6.30 23.60
N GLN A 164 19.32 -6.69 22.33
CA GLN A 164 19.87 -7.92 21.72
C GLN A 164 19.62 -9.20 22.54
N SER A 165 18.62 -9.20 23.42
CA SER A 165 18.21 -10.39 24.17
C SER A 165 17.49 -11.38 23.25
N GLN A 166 17.74 -12.68 23.48
CA GLN A 166 17.07 -13.77 22.77
C GLN A 166 15.55 -13.76 22.99
N GLU A 167 15.08 -13.23 24.13
CA GLU A 167 13.66 -13.10 24.43
C GLU A 167 12.97 -12.11 23.48
N TYR A 168 13.55 -10.92 23.28
CA TYR A 168 13.00 -9.92 22.35
C TYR A 168 13.11 -10.35 20.89
N LEU A 169 14.17 -11.05 20.51
CA LEU A 169 14.32 -11.65 19.18
C LEU A 169 13.21 -12.67 18.90
N THR A 170 12.95 -13.55 19.86
CA THR A 170 11.88 -14.55 19.73
C THR A 170 10.51 -13.90 19.66
N ALA A 171 10.25 -12.91 20.51
CA ALA A 171 9.01 -12.13 20.50
C ALA A 171 8.83 -11.37 19.17
N TYR A 172 9.89 -10.76 18.63
CA TYR A 172 9.86 -10.09 17.33
C TYR A 172 9.51 -11.06 16.21
N ASN A 173 10.15 -12.24 16.14
CA ASN A 173 9.87 -13.22 15.09
C ASN A 173 8.40 -13.70 15.10
N VAL A 174 7.82 -13.88 16.29
CA VAL A 174 6.39 -14.24 16.41
C VAL A 174 5.51 -13.07 15.98
N MET A 175 5.79 -11.86 16.47
CA MET A 175 5.03 -10.66 16.11
C MET A 175 5.11 -10.38 14.62
N GLU A 176 6.26 -10.60 13.99
CA GLU A 176 6.46 -10.41 12.55
C GLU A 176 5.52 -11.28 11.72
N ARG A 177 5.42 -12.57 12.04
CA ARG A 177 4.48 -13.47 11.36
C ARG A 177 3.04 -13.04 11.57
N VAL A 178 2.70 -12.62 12.79
CA VAL A 178 1.36 -12.13 13.14
C VAL A 178 1.01 -10.88 12.36
N GLN A 179 1.90 -9.89 12.25
CA GLN A 179 1.61 -8.68 11.50
C GLN A 179 1.48 -8.94 9.99
N VAL A 180 2.32 -9.81 9.40
CA VAL A 180 2.26 -10.11 7.97
C VAL A 180 0.94 -10.79 7.66
N ALA A 181 0.54 -11.77 8.48
CA ALA A 181 -0.75 -12.42 8.37
C ALA A 181 -1.91 -11.45 8.60
N GLY A 182 -1.81 -10.57 9.61
CA GLY A 182 -2.85 -9.61 9.97
C GLY A 182 -3.11 -8.55 8.90
N PHE A 183 -2.06 -7.94 8.35
CA PHE A 183 -2.20 -6.99 7.24
C PHE A 183 -2.68 -7.68 5.96
N CYS A 184 -2.20 -8.88 5.66
CA CYS A 184 -2.71 -9.67 4.54
C CYS A 184 -4.21 -10.00 4.70
N ALA A 185 -4.63 -10.46 5.90
CA ALA A 185 -6.04 -10.70 6.18
C ALA A 185 -6.88 -9.43 5.99
N GLN A 186 -6.37 -8.27 6.41
CA GLN A 186 -7.02 -6.99 6.17
C GLN A 186 -7.20 -6.69 4.68
N GLU A 187 -6.16 -6.86 3.87
CA GLU A 187 -6.20 -6.64 2.42
C GLU A 187 -7.16 -7.61 1.72
N LEU A 188 -7.18 -8.89 2.14
CA LEU A 188 -8.10 -9.91 1.65
C LEU A 188 -9.56 -9.60 2.00
N ILE A 189 -9.83 -9.11 3.21
CA ILE A 189 -11.18 -8.70 3.63
C ILE A 189 -11.65 -7.52 2.77
N ILE A 190 -10.83 -6.48 2.61
CA ILE A 190 -11.19 -5.31 1.79
C ILE A 190 -11.44 -5.72 0.34
N SER A 191 -10.55 -6.54 -0.22
CA SER A 191 -10.65 -7.05 -1.58
C SER A 191 -11.85 -7.98 -1.78
N GLY A 192 -12.18 -8.81 -0.78
CA GLY A 192 -13.35 -9.68 -0.78
C GLY A 192 -14.66 -8.91 -0.81
N ILE A 193 -14.80 -7.87 0.03
CA ILE A 193 -15.99 -6.99 0.01
C ILE A 193 -16.10 -6.27 -1.35
N TYR A 194 -14.97 -5.77 -1.86
CA TYR A 194 -14.91 -5.13 -3.17
C TYR A 194 -15.38 -6.07 -4.29
N MET A 195 -14.89 -7.32 -4.29
CA MET A 195 -15.21 -8.33 -5.28
C MET A 195 -16.68 -8.76 -5.21
N TRP A 196 -17.23 -8.89 -4.00
CA TRP A 196 -18.65 -9.19 -3.80
C TRP A 196 -19.56 -8.11 -4.42
N GLU A 197 -19.29 -6.84 -4.14
CA GLU A 197 -20.08 -5.74 -4.69
C GLU A 197 -19.88 -5.59 -6.20
N THR A 198 -18.64 -5.76 -6.69
CA THR A 198 -18.33 -5.73 -8.13
C THR A 198 -19.10 -6.82 -8.89
N ASN A 199 -19.15 -8.05 -8.36
CA ASN A 199 -19.92 -9.15 -8.95
C ASN A 199 -21.43 -8.87 -8.92
N ARG A 200 -21.94 -8.21 -7.88
CA ARG A 200 -23.33 -7.78 -7.80
C ARG A 200 -23.65 -6.73 -8.87
N LEU A 201 -22.78 -5.75 -9.08
CA LEU A 201 -22.92 -4.74 -10.14
C LEU A 201 -22.87 -5.37 -11.54
N LEU A 202 -22.03 -6.38 -11.75
CA LEU A 202 -21.92 -7.10 -13.02
C LEU A 202 -23.18 -7.91 -13.35
N LYS A 203 -23.84 -8.49 -12.35
CA LYS A 203 -25.11 -9.21 -12.53
C LYS A 203 -26.28 -8.28 -12.86
N LEU A 204 -26.23 -7.03 -12.37
CA LEU A 204 -27.31 -6.06 -12.54
C LEU A 204 -27.19 -5.21 -13.82
N ASN A 205 -26.01 -5.13 -14.44
CA ASN A 205 -25.78 -4.37 -15.68
C ASN A 205 -25.51 -5.29 -16.88
N PRO A 206 -26.51 -5.57 -17.74
CA PRO A 206 -26.37 -6.44 -18.92
C PRO A 206 -25.63 -5.81 -20.11
N ASN A 207 -25.23 -4.52 -20.04
CA ASN A 207 -24.51 -3.84 -21.11
C ASN A 207 -23.08 -4.41 -21.29
N ARG A 208 -22.81 -4.96 -22.47
CA ARG A 208 -21.57 -5.70 -22.78
C ARG A 208 -20.29 -4.88 -22.66
N ASP A 209 -20.33 -3.59 -22.97
CA ASP A 209 -19.14 -2.72 -22.93
C ASP A 209 -18.69 -2.42 -21.49
N ASN A 210 -19.65 -2.21 -20.57
CA ASN A 210 -19.37 -2.00 -19.15
C ASN A 210 -18.83 -3.28 -18.48
N ARG A 211 -19.27 -4.46 -18.94
CA ARG A 211 -18.84 -5.76 -18.41
C ARG A 211 -17.35 -6.00 -18.62
N ASN A 212 -16.80 -5.64 -19.77
CA ASN A 212 -15.37 -5.80 -20.04
C ASN A 212 -14.52 -4.93 -19.12
N ILE A 213 -14.97 -3.71 -18.83
CA ILE A 213 -14.20 -2.81 -17.97
C ILE A 213 -14.32 -3.25 -16.51
N ILE A 214 -15.51 -3.61 -16.03
CA ILE A 214 -15.69 -4.21 -14.69
C ILE A 214 -14.84 -5.48 -14.52
N PHE A 215 -14.74 -6.32 -15.55
CA PHE A 215 -13.88 -7.51 -15.54
C PHE A 215 -12.39 -7.16 -15.51
N GLN A 216 -11.96 -6.11 -16.21
CA GLN A 216 -10.59 -5.62 -16.08
C GLN A 216 -10.29 -5.12 -14.66
N LEU A 217 -11.24 -4.44 -14.01
CA LEU A 217 -11.11 -4.02 -12.60
C LEU A 217 -11.04 -5.22 -11.65
N PHE A 218 -11.74 -6.30 -11.98
CA PHE A 218 -11.68 -7.57 -11.26
C PHE A 218 -10.30 -8.23 -11.37
N ILE A 219 -9.74 -8.34 -12.59
CA ILE A 219 -8.40 -8.95 -12.80
C ILE A 219 -7.33 -8.20 -11.99
N MET A 220 -7.36 -6.87 -11.99
CA MET A 220 -6.36 -6.08 -11.27
C MET A 220 -6.42 -6.31 -9.75
N ASN A 221 -7.62 -6.44 -9.17
CA ASN A 221 -7.76 -6.76 -7.74
C ASN A 221 -7.29 -8.19 -7.43
N LEU A 222 -7.54 -9.16 -8.33
CA LEU A 222 -7.04 -10.53 -8.19
C LEU A 222 -5.51 -10.60 -8.19
N VAL A 223 -4.85 -9.77 -9.01
CA VAL A 223 -3.38 -9.67 -9.01
C VAL A 223 -2.85 -9.20 -7.65
N CYS A 224 -3.51 -8.23 -7.00
CA CYS A 224 -3.12 -7.80 -5.66
C CYS A 224 -3.22 -8.94 -4.63
N ILE A 225 -4.30 -9.73 -4.68
CA ILE A 225 -4.49 -10.91 -3.81
C ILE A 225 -3.37 -11.95 -4.03
N LEU A 226 -2.98 -12.19 -5.28
CA LEU A 226 -1.87 -13.12 -5.58
C LEU A 226 -0.56 -12.61 -4.99
N MET A 227 -0.30 -11.31 -5.05
CA MET A 227 0.89 -10.70 -4.44
C MET A 227 0.90 -10.83 -2.91
N ASP A 228 -0.26 -10.74 -2.26
CA ASP A 228 -0.39 -11.00 -0.82
C ASP A 228 -0.05 -12.44 -0.43
N ILE A 229 -0.52 -13.39 -1.22
CA ILE A 229 -0.22 -14.81 -1.03
C ILE A 229 1.29 -15.06 -1.17
N VAL A 230 1.95 -14.41 -2.14
CA VAL A 230 3.41 -14.49 -2.30
C VAL A 230 4.13 -13.96 -1.06
N LEU A 231 3.70 -12.83 -0.48
CA LEU A 231 4.31 -12.29 0.74
C LEU A 231 4.15 -13.25 1.92
N ILE A 232 2.97 -13.85 2.11
CA ILE A 232 2.76 -14.88 3.13
C ILE A 232 3.66 -16.10 2.87
N ALA A 233 3.75 -16.58 1.64
CA ALA A 233 4.54 -17.77 1.31
C ALA A 233 6.03 -17.57 1.64
N VAL A 234 6.60 -16.41 1.32
CA VAL A 234 7.99 -16.07 1.64
C VAL A 234 8.20 -15.94 3.14
N GLU A 235 7.23 -15.38 3.87
CA GLU A 235 7.25 -15.33 5.33
C GLU A 235 7.22 -16.74 5.96
N CYS A 236 6.35 -17.62 5.47
CA CYS A 236 6.28 -19.01 5.92
C CYS A 236 7.57 -19.79 5.63
N ALA A 237 8.32 -19.41 4.60
CA ALA A 237 9.63 -19.97 4.28
C ALA A 237 10.76 -19.46 5.21
N ASN A 238 10.48 -18.57 6.16
CA ASN A 238 11.47 -17.94 7.07
C ASN A 238 12.58 -17.18 6.35
N LEU A 239 12.29 -16.66 5.16
CA LEU A 239 13.25 -15.94 4.33
C LEU A 239 13.18 -14.44 4.62
N TYR A 240 13.51 -14.02 5.85
CA TYR A 240 13.36 -12.64 6.34
C TYR A 240 13.94 -11.57 5.41
N ILE A 241 15.18 -11.74 4.94
CA ILE A 241 15.85 -10.76 4.09
C ILE A 241 15.13 -10.59 2.74
N TYR A 242 14.70 -11.71 2.15
CA TYR A 242 13.93 -11.70 0.92
C TYR A 242 12.53 -11.14 1.14
N GLN A 243 11.88 -11.49 2.25
CA GLN A 243 10.56 -10.99 2.64
C GLN A 243 10.57 -9.46 2.74
N THR A 244 11.55 -8.88 3.45
CA THR A 244 11.61 -7.43 3.72
C THR A 244 11.88 -6.61 2.45
N THR A 245 12.76 -7.09 1.58
CA THR A 245 13.07 -6.44 0.29
C THR A 245 11.96 -6.63 -0.74
N LEU A 246 11.43 -7.85 -0.88
CA LEU A 246 10.30 -8.17 -1.75
C LEU A 246 9.05 -7.37 -1.35
N LYS A 247 8.83 -7.12 -0.06
CA LYS A 247 7.73 -6.30 0.45
C LYS A 247 7.73 -4.91 -0.17
N ALA A 248 8.86 -4.20 -0.20
CA ALA A 248 8.94 -2.88 -0.85
C ALA A 248 8.52 -2.94 -2.33
N THR A 249 9.05 -3.91 -3.06
CA THR A 249 8.74 -4.10 -4.48
C THR A 249 7.27 -4.44 -4.68
N VAL A 250 6.73 -5.40 -3.93
CA VAL A 250 5.32 -5.81 -4.03
C VAL A 250 4.39 -4.63 -3.74
N TYR A 251 4.63 -3.87 -2.67
CA TYR A 251 3.82 -2.69 -2.36
C TYR A 251 3.93 -1.62 -3.45
N SER A 252 5.11 -1.42 -4.05
CA SER A 252 5.27 -0.51 -5.20
C SER A 252 4.43 -0.94 -6.41
N VAL A 253 4.39 -2.24 -6.71
CA VAL A 253 3.60 -2.78 -7.82
C VAL A 253 2.10 -2.72 -7.52
N LYS A 254 1.68 -3.07 -6.30
CA LYS A 254 0.29 -2.90 -5.84
C LYS A 254 -0.18 -1.48 -6.11
N LEU A 255 0.57 -0.46 -5.66
CA LEU A 255 0.16 0.92 -5.90
C LEU A 255 0.08 1.30 -7.38
N LYS A 256 0.97 0.79 -8.25
CA LYS A 256 0.87 1.00 -9.70
C LYS A 256 -0.39 0.35 -10.29
N VAL A 257 -0.74 -0.85 -9.85
CA VAL A 257 -1.99 -1.53 -10.24
C VAL A 257 -3.20 -0.71 -9.80
N GLU A 258 -3.22 -0.24 -8.55
CA GLU A 258 -4.28 0.62 -8.00
C GLU A 258 -4.44 1.91 -8.81
N PHE A 259 -3.33 2.57 -9.16
CA PHE A 259 -3.33 3.77 -9.99
C PHE A 259 -3.89 3.52 -11.39
N GLY A 260 -3.48 2.42 -12.03
CA GLY A 260 -4.00 2.01 -13.34
C GLY A 260 -5.51 1.73 -13.32
N VAL A 261 -6.03 1.16 -12.23
CA VAL A 261 -7.47 0.93 -12.04
C VAL A 261 -8.23 2.26 -12.01
N LEU A 262 -7.75 3.27 -11.28
CA LEU A 262 -8.42 4.57 -11.22
C LEU A 262 -8.51 5.23 -12.60
N GLY A 263 -7.43 5.18 -13.39
CA GLY A 263 -7.42 5.74 -14.74
C GLY A 263 -8.55 5.17 -15.62
N LYS A 264 -8.82 3.87 -15.49
CA LYS A 264 -9.94 3.21 -16.19
C LYS A 264 -11.30 3.60 -15.63
N LEU A 265 -11.43 3.78 -14.32
CA LEU A 265 -12.68 4.18 -13.69
C LEU A 265 -13.13 5.60 -14.14
N ILE A 266 -12.18 6.52 -14.27
CA ILE A 266 -12.42 7.88 -14.81
C ILE A 266 -12.86 7.80 -16.28
N TYR A 267 -12.21 6.94 -17.08
CA TYR A 267 -12.56 6.74 -18.48
C TYR A 267 -14.02 6.29 -18.66
N ILE A 268 -14.49 5.34 -17.85
CA ILE A 268 -15.89 4.86 -17.86
C ILE A 268 -16.89 5.98 -17.51
N ALA A 269 -16.58 6.76 -16.48
CA ALA A 269 -17.43 7.86 -16.04
C ALA A 269 -17.61 8.91 -17.14
N ASN A 270 -16.55 9.17 -17.92
CA ASN A 270 -16.60 10.11 -19.03
C ASN A 270 -17.34 9.56 -20.27
N GLN A 271 -17.16 8.28 -20.61
CA GLN A 271 -17.91 7.63 -21.69
C GLN A 271 -19.42 7.60 -21.41
N SER A 272 -19.79 7.33 -20.17
CA SER A 272 -21.20 7.30 -19.73
C SER A 272 -21.86 8.69 -19.76
N ALA A 273 -21.06 9.77 -19.73
CA ALA A 273 -21.52 11.16 -19.79
C ALA A 273 -21.51 11.75 -21.22
N GLY A 274 -21.15 10.98 -22.25
CA GLY A 274 -21.11 11.43 -23.64
C GLY A 274 -20.11 12.57 -23.93
N ARG A 275 -19.12 12.79 -23.06
CA ARG A 275 -18.16 13.91 -23.17
C ARG A 275 -16.80 13.42 -23.61
N GLN A 276 -16.24 14.03 -24.65
CA GLN A 276 -14.89 13.70 -25.12
C GLN A 276 -13.85 14.05 -24.04
N PRO A 277 -12.81 13.20 -23.85
CA PRO A 277 -11.87 13.34 -22.74
C PRO A 277 -11.09 14.66 -22.76
N GLU A 278 -10.71 15.20 -23.93
CA GLU A 278 -9.95 16.46 -24.01
C GLU A 278 -10.71 17.67 -23.46
N GLU A 279 -12.01 17.79 -23.74
CA GLU A 279 -12.80 18.97 -23.36
C GLU A 279 -13.02 19.07 -21.85
N ALA A 280 -13.16 17.93 -21.15
CA ALA A 280 -13.34 17.92 -19.70
C ALA A 280 -12.05 18.28 -18.94
N TYR A 281 -10.88 17.81 -19.44
CA TYR A 281 -9.60 18.20 -18.84
C TYR A 281 -9.29 19.69 -19.05
N LEU A 282 -9.78 20.32 -20.12
CA LEU A 282 -9.63 21.74 -20.44
C LEU A 282 -10.65 22.64 -19.70
N GLU A 283 -11.91 22.23 -19.59
CA GLU A 283 -12.96 22.95 -18.84
C GLU A 283 -12.70 22.95 -17.33
N LEU A 284 -12.23 21.83 -16.75
CA LEU A 284 -11.93 21.75 -15.32
C LEU A 284 -10.74 22.65 -14.92
N SER A 285 -9.88 23.02 -15.88
CA SER A 285 -8.77 23.97 -15.72
C SER A 285 -9.13 25.43 -16.01
N ARG A 286 -10.32 25.73 -16.56
CA ARG A 286 -10.74 27.09 -16.94
C ARG A 286 -11.72 27.77 -15.98
N LEU A 287 -12.08 27.16 -14.84
CA LEU A 287 -12.93 27.84 -13.85
C LEU A 287 -12.14 29.00 -13.17
N PRO A 288 -12.53 30.27 -13.36
CA PRO A 288 -11.79 31.39 -12.79
C PRO A 288 -12.03 31.54 -11.28
N ASN A 289 -10.98 31.94 -10.56
CA ASN A 289 -11.06 32.48 -9.21
C ASN A 289 -12.04 33.66 -9.18
N LEU A 290 -13.12 33.53 -8.41
CA LEU A 290 -14.00 34.65 -8.09
C LEU A 290 -13.37 35.42 -6.93
N ASN A 291 -12.64 36.49 -7.25
CA ASN A 291 -12.48 37.62 -6.34
C ASN A 291 -12.54 38.94 -7.12
N THR A 292 -13.45 39.80 -6.67
CA THR A 292 -13.68 41.24 -6.95
C THR A 292 -14.38 41.70 -8.23
N PRO A 293 -15.14 42.83 -8.15
CA PRO A 293 -16.39 43.04 -8.88
C PRO A 293 -16.33 44.11 -9.98
N ASN A 294 -17.42 44.16 -10.76
CA ASN A 294 -17.84 45.19 -11.72
C ASN A 294 -17.29 45.06 -13.15
N ALA A 295 -18.17 44.65 -14.08
CA ALA A 295 -18.64 45.50 -15.17
C ALA A 295 -19.61 44.72 -16.08
N THR A 296 -20.88 45.09 -15.95
CA THR A 296 -21.96 45.13 -16.93
C THR A 296 -21.69 44.59 -18.34
N ARG A 297 -22.40 43.52 -18.73
CA ARG A 297 -23.25 43.52 -19.95
C ARG A 297 -24.12 42.27 -20.04
N THR A 298 -25.40 42.57 -20.24
CA THR A 298 -26.55 41.70 -20.50
C THR A 298 -26.40 40.85 -21.76
N THR A 299 -26.52 39.53 -21.62
CA THR A 299 -27.26 38.70 -22.59
C THR A 299 -27.80 37.44 -21.91
N THR A 300 -29.10 37.25 -22.08
CA THR A 300 -29.95 36.15 -21.61
C THR A 300 -29.49 34.82 -22.22
N GLN A 301 -28.86 33.95 -21.42
CA GLN A 301 -28.83 32.51 -21.64
C GLN A 301 -28.87 31.76 -20.31
N SER A 302 -29.71 30.73 -20.26
CA SER A 302 -29.99 29.88 -19.11
C SER A 302 -28.72 29.34 -18.44
N LYS A 303 -28.58 29.66 -17.15
CA LYS A 303 -27.53 29.27 -16.22
C LYS A 303 -27.23 27.75 -16.24
N PRO A 304 -26.04 27.27 -16.64
CA PRO A 304 -25.63 25.91 -16.38
C PRO A 304 -25.21 25.81 -14.91
N ARG A 305 -25.91 24.95 -14.16
CA ARG A 305 -25.66 24.66 -12.75
C ARG A 305 -24.28 23.99 -12.64
N ARG A 306 -23.35 24.60 -11.90
CA ARG A 306 -22.01 24.03 -11.59
C ARG A 306 -22.18 22.68 -10.88
N ALA A 307 -21.73 21.60 -11.52
CA ALA A 307 -21.75 20.27 -10.93
C ALA A 307 -20.58 20.10 -9.94
N SER A 308 -20.90 19.90 -8.66
CA SER A 308 -19.98 19.39 -7.65
C SER A 308 -19.72 17.90 -7.88
N ILE A 309 -18.67 17.32 -7.27
CA ILE A 309 -18.40 15.86 -7.31
C ILE A 309 -19.61 15.06 -6.78
N GLU A 310 -20.38 15.65 -5.86
CA GLU A 310 -21.66 15.12 -5.38
C GLU A 310 -22.75 15.08 -6.47
N ASP A 311 -22.67 15.97 -7.45
CA ASP A 311 -23.63 16.04 -8.56
C ASP A 311 -23.34 14.94 -9.59
N ILE A 312 -22.07 14.56 -9.77
CA ILE A 312 -21.67 13.41 -10.60
C ILE A 312 -22.09 12.08 -9.95
N SER A 313 -21.93 11.96 -8.63
CA SER A 313 -22.41 10.79 -7.89
C SER A 313 -23.95 10.74 -7.85
N PHE A 314 -24.62 11.90 -7.83
CA PHE A 314 -26.08 12.01 -7.95
C PHE A 314 -26.60 11.68 -9.37
N ARG A 315 -25.86 12.00 -10.44
CA ARG A 315 -26.24 11.62 -11.82
C ARG A 315 -26.00 10.14 -12.11
N LEU A 316 -24.94 9.56 -11.57
CA LEU A 316 -24.77 8.10 -11.54
C LEU A 316 -25.92 7.43 -10.78
N ARG A 317 -26.41 8.06 -9.70
CA ARG A 317 -27.60 7.63 -8.94
C ARG A 317 -28.87 7.66 -9.78
N SER A 318 -29.11 8.72 -10.57
CA SER A 318 -30.32 8.82 -11.40
C SER A 318 -30.36 7.84 -12.57
N ILE A 319 -29.20 7.41 -13.08
CA ILE A 319 -29.12 6.38 -14.14
C ILE A 319 -29.42 4.99 -13.57
N VAL A 320 -29.03 4.72 -12.32
CA VAL A 320 -29.31 3.45 -11.63
C VAL A 320 -30.76 3.37 -11.12
N THR A 321 -31.42 4.50 -10.85
CA THR A 321 -32.78 4.54 -10.29
C THR A 321 -33.87 4.98 -11.27
N SER A 322 -33.61 5.12 -12.56
CA SER A 322 -34.65 5.50 -13.53
C SER A 322 -35.54 4.31 -13.90
N PRO A 323 -36.83 4.27 -13.51
CA PRO A 323 -37.76 3.24 -13.93
C PRO A 323 -38.67 3.83 -15.02
N HIS A 324 -38.23 3.89 -16.27
CA HIS A 324 -39.11 4.23 -17.41
C HIS A 324 -38.57 3.50 -18.66
N CYS A 325 -39.34 2.75 -19.45
CA CYS A 325 -40.78 2.68 -19.66
C CYS A 325 -41.14 1.32 -20.30
N ARG A 326 -42.25 0.72 -19.84
CA ARG A 326 -42.88 -0.57 -20.21
C ARG A 326 -42.23 -1.86 -19.74
#